data_AF-A0A2E8DSY1-F1
#
_entry.id   AF-A0A2E8DSY1-F1
#
_cell.length_a   1.000
_cell.length_b   1.000
_cell.length_c   1.000
_cell.angle_alpha   90.00
_cell.angle_beta   90.00
_cell.angle_gamma   90.00
#
_symmetry.space_group_name_H-M   'P 1'
#
loop_
_entity.id
_entity.type
_entity.pdbx_description
1 polymer ?
#
loop_
_entity_poly.entity_id
_entity_poly.type
_entity_poly.pdbx_seq_one_letter_code
_entity_poly.pdbx_strand_id
1 'polypeptide(L)'
;MSELKELIRKFVEDQGWQNFDQPHHLAKSITIEAAELLEHYQWQDKIENQEEAEHELADVLIYCLQLAMAYQIDVIDIIQRKLELNRQKK
;
A
#
# COMPACT_ATOMS: atom_id res chain seq x y z
N MET A 1 -6.52 -0.84 13.16
CA MET A 1 -6.15 0.12 12.09
C MET A 1 -5.62 1.44 12.61
N SER A 2 -6.19 2.03 13.67
CA SER A 2 -5.65 3.25 14.28
C SER A 2 -4.18 3.09 14.69
N GLU A 3 -3.82 2.00 15.36
CA GLU A 3 -2.43 1.74 15.80
C GLU A 3 -1.45 1.60 14.62
N LEU A 4 -1.82 0.87 13.57
CA LEU A 4 -0.99 0.71 12.36
C LEU A 4 -0.84 2.03 11.59
N LYS A 5 -1.93 2.80 11.44
CA LYS A 5 -1.88 4.13 10.81
C LYS A 5 -0.95 5.06 11.60
N GLU A 6 -1.04 5.06 12.93
CA GLU A 6 -0.15 5.88 13.78
C GLU A 6 1.30 5.42 13.72
N LEU A 7 1.57 4.11 13.67
CA LEU A 7 2.93 3.59 13.47
C LEU A 7 3.54 4.10 12.16
N ILE A 8 2.80 3.98 11.05
CA ILE A 8 3.25 4.45 9.73
C ILE A 8 3.38 5.97 9.72
N ARG A 9 2.41 6.69 10.28
CA ARG A 9 2.45 8.15 10.35
C ARG A 9 3.68 8.63 11.10
N LYS A 10 3.95 8.05 12.27
CA LYS A 10 5.12 8.36 13.06
C LYS A 10 6.42 8.03 12.33
N PHE A 11 6.48 6.87 11.67
CA PHE A 11 7.65 6.50 10.87
C PHE A 11 7.92 7.51 9.75
N VAL A 12 6.88 7.89 8.99
CA VAL A 12 6.98 8.87 7.89
C VAL A 12 7.39 10.25 8.42
N GLU A 13 6.84 10.67 9.56
CA GLU A 13 7.22 11.89 10.27
C GLU A 13 8.70 11.86 10.69
N ASP A 14 9.15 10.76 11.32
CA ASP A 14 10.51 10.58 11.82
C ASP A 14 11.55 10.53 10.68
N GLN A 15 11.19 9.99 9.51
CA GLN A 15 12.05 9.96 8.32
C GLN A 15 12.08 11.29 7.54
N GLY A 16 11.26 12.28 7.93
CA GLY A 16 11.11 13.53 7.17
C GLY A 16 10.48 13.32 5.79
N TRP A 17 9.79 12.20 5.59
CA TRP A 17 9.18 11.79 4.31
C TRP A 17 7.75 12.32 4.17
N GLN A 18 7.44 13.48 4.76
CA GLN A 18 6.14 14.12 4.67
C GLN A 18 5.86 14.63 3.24
N ASN A 19 5.71 13.71 2.30
CA ASN A 19 5.32 13.95 0.91
C ASN A 19 3.79 13.90 0.74
N PHE A 20 3.04 14.10 1.83
CA PHE A 20 1.57 14.11 1.78
C PHE A 20 1.02 15.19 0.83
N ASP A 21 1.81 16.25 0.56
CA ASP A 21 1.47 17.30 -0.41
C ASP A 21 1.63 16.88 -1.88
N GLN A 22 2.20 15.70 -2.15
CA GLN A 22 2.45 15.18 -3.49
C GLN A 22 1.91 13.75 -3.65
N PRO A 23 0.58 13.54 -3.56
CA PRO A 23 -0.03 12.21 -3.63
C PRO A 23 0.25 11.46 -4.94
N HIS A 24 0.57 12.19 -6.02
CA HIS A 24 0.97 11.60 -7.29
C HIS A 24 2.33 10.88 -7.23
N HIS A 25 3.21 11.23 -6.29
CA HIS A 25 4.45 10.47 -6.04
C HIS A 25 4.17 9.16 -5.33
N LEU A 26 3.29 9.16 -4.33
CA LEU A 26 2.86 7.94 -3.65
C LEU A 26 2.21 6.96 -4.63
N ALA A 27 1.39 7.44 -5.58
CA ALA A 27 0.82 6.60 -6.62
C ALA A 27 1.88 5.95 -7.54
N LYS A 28 2.97 6.67 -7.85
CA LYS A 28 4.10 6.12 -8.60
C LYS A 28 4.82 5.04 -7.78
N SER A 29 5.12 5.32 -6.51
CA SER A 29 5.74 4.34 -5.60
C SER A 29 4.93 3.06 -5.50
N ILE A 30 3.60 3.12 -5.34
CA ILE A 30 2.74 1.93 -5.34
C ILE A 30 2.97 1.07 -6.59
N THR A 31 3.14 1.68 -7.75
CA THR A 31 3.37 0.94 -9.01
C THR A 31 4.77 0.32 -9.06
N ILE A 32 5.77 1.01 -8.51
CA ILE A 32 7.16 0.53 -8.43
C ILE A 32 7.21 -0.70 -7.51
N GLU A 33 6.73 -0.59 -6.27
CA GLU A 33 6.78 -1.72 -5.32
C GLU A 33 5.89 -2.89 -5.77
N ALA A 34 4.79 -2.61 -6.47
CA ALA A 34 3.98 -3.68 -7.07
C ALA A 34 4.72 -4.41 -8.21
N ALA A 35 5.63 -3.72 -8.90
CA ALA A 35 6.49 -4.34 -9.89
C ALA A 35 7.60 -5.16 -9.22
N GLU A 36 8.19 -4.68 -8.12
CA GLU A 36 9.17 -5.44 -7.32
C GLU A 36 8.54 -6.73 -6.75
N LEU A 37 7.31 -6.64 -6.22
CA LEU A 37 6.53 -7.82 -5.83
C LEU A 37 6.29 -8.79 -7.01
N LEU A 38 6.05 -8.27 -8.21
CA LEU A 38 5.84 -9.08 -9.41
C LEU A 38 7.13 -9.75 -9.87
N GLU A 39 8.30 -9.17 -9.62
CA GLU A 39 9.59 -9.76 -10.01
C GLU A 39 9.83 -11.14 -9.39
N HIS A 40 9.28 -11.39 -8.19
CA HIS A 40 9.29 -12.73 -7.57
C HIS A 40 8.57 -13.82 -8.39
N TYR A 41 7.75 -13.41 -9.36
CA TYR A 41 7.03 -14.30 -10.27
C TYR A 41 7.48 -14.18 -11.73
N GLN A 42 8.54 -13.41 -12.03
CA GLN A 42 8.93 -13.07 -13.40
C GLN A 42 9.24 -14.30 -14.26
N TRP A 43 9.86 -15.32 -13.66
CA TRP A 43 10.34 -16.51 -14.36
C TRP A 43 9.65 -17.81 -13.94
N GLN A 44 8.81 -17.77 -12.91
CA GLN A 44 8.09 -18.93 -12.40
C GLN A 44 6.89 -18.54 -11.53
N ASP A 45 5.93 -19.46 -11.39
CA ASP A 45 4.70 -19.21 -10.62
C ASP A 45 4.85 -19.40 -9.10
N LYS A 46 6.07 -19.61 -8.61
CA LYS A 46 6.36 -19.87 -7.20
C LYS A 46 7.36 -18.85 -6.66
N ILE A 47 7.08 -18.31 -5.50
CA ILE A 47 8.03 -17.48 -4.77
C ILE A 47 9.17 -18.38 -4.27
N GLU A 48 10.42 -18.01 -4.58
CA GLU A 48 11.62 -18.67 -4.04
C GLU A 48 11.97 -18.14 -2.65
N ASN A 49 11.86 -16.83 -2.47
CA ASN A 49 12.13 -16.13 -1.22
C ASN A 49 10.84 -15.48 -0.69
N GLN A 50 10.16 -16.19 0.21
CA GLN A 50 8.90 -15.75 0.80
C GLN A 50 9.06 -14.46 1.61
N GLU A 51 10.20 -14.29 2.28
CA GLU A 51 10.46 -13.12 3.12
C GLU A 51 10.57 -11.85 2.27
N GLU A 52 11.32 -11.88 1.17
CA GLU A 52 11.42 -10.74 0.25
C GLU A 52 10.04 -10.40 -0.35
N ALA A 53 9.28 -11.39 -0.81
CA ALA A 53 7.94 -11.13 -1.35
C ALA A 53 6.98 -10.52 -0.29
N GLU A 54 7.13 -10.89 0.98
CA GLU A 54 6.39 -10.28 2.09
C GLU A 54 6.82 -8.83 2.35
N HIS A 55 8.11 -8.51 2.18
CA HIS A 55 8.62 -7.15 2.24
C HIS A 55 8.04 -6.28 1.13
N GLU A 56 8.09 -6.73 -0.13
CA GLU A 56 7.53 -5.97 -1.25
C GLU A 56 6.02 -5.76 -1.14
N LEU A 57 5.30 -6.78 -0.65
CA LEU A 57 3.87 -6.63 -0.33
C LEU A 57 3.64 -5.61 0.78
N ALA A 58 4.48 -5.59 1.82
CA ALA A 58 4.39 -4.60 2.88
C ALA A 58 4.61 -3.18 2.34
N ASP A 59 5.57 -2.99 1.43
CA ASP A 59 5.85 -1.69 0.83
C ASP A 59 4.69 -1.18 -0.02
N VAL A 60 4.07 -2.04 -0.85
CA VAL A 60 2.82 -1.72 -1.56
C VAL A 60 1.74 -1.24 -0.60
N LEU A 61 1.53 -1.96 0.52
CA LEU A 61 0.51 -1.63 1.50
C LEU A 61 0.83 -0.33 2.25
N ILE A 62 2.08 -0.10 2.61
CA ILE A 62 2.55 1.12 3.28
C ILE A 62 2.27 2.34 2.40
N TYR A 63 2.64 2.31 1.11
CA TYR A 63 2.35 3.43 0.21
C TYR A 63 0.85 3.61 -0.06
N CYS A 64 0.06 2.53 -0.13
CA CYS A 64 -1.39 2.63 -0.21
C CYS A 64 -1.98 3.36 1.02
N LEU A 65 -1.51 3.03 2.22
CA LEU A 65 -1.95 3.65 3.46
C LEU A 65 -1.51 5.13 3.52
N GLN A 66 -0.29 5.45 3.11
CA GLN A 66 0.18 6.83 2.99
C GLN A 66 -0.65 7.65 2.01
N LEU A 67 -1.00 7.07 0.85
CA LEU A 67 -1.85 7.74 -0.14
C LEU A 67 -3.26 7.99 0.41
N ALA A 68 -3.82 7.02 1.12
CA ALA A 68 -5.11 7.20 1.80
C ALA A 68 -5.05 8.31 2.86
N MET A 69 -3.95 8.41 3.62
CA MET A 69 -3.71 9.50 4.57
C MET A 69 -3.62 10.86 3.86
N ALA A 70 -2.88 10.95 2.75
CA ALA A 70 -2.78 12.18 1.94
C ALA A 70 -4.15 12.65 1.42
N TYR A 71 -5.02 11.72 1.03
CA TYR A 71 -6.39 12.02 0.61
C TYR A 71 -7.41 12.11 1.74
N GLN A 72 -6.99 11.93 3.00
CA GLN A 72 -7.88 11.91 4.18
C GLN A 72 -9.01 10.87 4.05
N ILE A 73 -8.71 9.74 3.43
CA ILE A 73 -9.66 8.63 3.20
C ILE A 73 -9.62 7.67 4.39
N ASP A 74 -10.81 7.27 4.87
CA ASP A 74 -10.90 6.12 5.76
C ASP A 74 -10.79 4.81 4.98
N VAL A 75 -9.67 4.12 5.19
CA VAL A 75 -9.33 2.85 4.53
C VAL A 75 -10.35 1.74 4.79
N ILE A 76 -10.96 1.67 5.98
CA ILE A 76 -11.94 0.62 6.29
C ILE A 76 -13.22 0.89 5.50
N ASP A 77 -13.72 2.12 5.55
CA ASP A 77 -14.95 2.54 4.85
C ASP A 77 -14.83 2.39 3.33
N ILE A 78 -13.71 2.83 2.72
CA ILE A 78 -13.52 2.69 1.26
C ILE A 78 -13.48 1.23 0.81
N ILE A 79 -12.84 0.35 1.58
CA ILE A 79 -12.80 -1.09 1.30
C ILE A 79 -14.19 -1.71 1.45
N GLN A 80 -14.90 -1.40 2.53
CA GLN A 80 -16.26 -1.91 2.77
C GLN A 80 -17.20 -1.54 1.62
N ARG A 81 -17.24 -0.25 1.24
CA ARG A 81 -18.02 0.22 0.08
C ARG A 81 -17.63 -0.50 -1.20
N LYS A 82 -16.33 -0.69 -1.45
CA LYS A 82 -15.86 -1.40 -2.64
C LYS A 82 -16.29 -2.86 -2.66
N LEU A 83 -16.25 -3.56 -1.53
CA LEU A 83 -16.69 -4.95 -1.39
C LEU A 83 -18.20 -5.08 -1.63
N GLU A 84 -19.01 -4.16 -1.10
CA GLU A 84 -20.45 -4.12 -1.36
C GLU A 84 -20.76 -3.90 -2.85
N LEU A 85 -20.09 -2.94 -3.49
CA LEU A 85 -20.22 -2.72 -4.94
C LEU A 85 -19.84 -3.96 -5.76
N ASN A 86 -18.78 -4.67 -5.37
CA ASN A 86 -18.36 -5.90 -6.05
C ASN A 86 -19.38 -7.04 -5.87
N ARG A 87 -20.11 -7.10 -4.75
CA ARG A 87 -21.20 -8.07 -4.55
C ARG A 87 -22.40 -7.80 -5.45
N GLN A 88 -22.68 -6.53 -5.75
CA GLN A 88 -23.80 -6.14 -6.63
C GLN A 88 -23.50 -6.34 -8.12
N LYS A 89 -22.22 -6.49 -8.49
CA LYS A 89 -21.77 -6.77 -9.86
C LYS A 89 -21.71 -8.26 -10.20
N LYS A 90 -22.04 -9.14 -9.24
CA LYS A 90 -22.27 -10.56 -9.47
C LYS A 90 -23.70 -10.79 -9.94
#